data_AF-A0A351CAW3-F1
#
_entry.id   AF-A0A351CAW3-F1
#
_cell.length_a   1.000
_cell.length_b   1.000
_cell.length_c   1.000
_cell.angle_alpha   90.00
_cell.angle_beta   90.00
_cell.angle_gamma   90.00
#
_symmetry.space_group_name_H-M   'P 1'
#
loop_
_entity.id
_entity.type
_entity.pdbx_description
1 polymer ?
#
loop_
_entity_poly.entity_id
_entity_poly.type
_entity_poly.pdbx_seq_one_letter_code
_entity_poly.pdbx_strand_id
1 'polypeptide(L)'
;MYTTYEDLHRSVRDERWKLIRYPRLDREQLFDLQSDPLEMNDLSGDPTFSSHADRLRARMEVYHVEFDDPHPLYVDSLDSEVFDYSNIVRSPDRWQPQWVIDTYFD
;
A
#
# COMPACT_ATOMS: atom_id res chain seq x y z
N MET A 1 -5.48 14.28 5.53
CA MET A 1 -5.35 13.95 4.09
C MET A 1 -5.65 12.48 3.91
N TYR A 2 -6.43 12.14 2.87
CA TYR A 2 -6.71 10.77 2.44
C TYR A 2 -6.17 10.60 1.03
N THR A 3 -5.50 9.50 0.74
CA THR A 3 -4.95 9.23 -0.60
C THR A 3 -5.15 7.77 -0.98
N THR A 4 -5.21 7.56 -2.29
CA THR A 4 -5.48 6.28 -2.93
C THR A 4 -4.36 5.98 -3.91
N TYR A 5 -3.89 4.74 -3.95
CA TYR A 5 -3.08 4.23 -5.05
C TYR A 5 -3.85 3.08 -5.70
N GLU A 6 -4.42 3.38 -6.87
CA GLU A 6 -5.28 2.47 -7.63
C GLU A 6 -6.35 1.81 -6.73
N ASP A 7 -6.48 0.50 -6.79
CA ASP A 7 -7.27 -0.35 -5.90
C ASP A 7 -6.41 -1.04 -4.82
N LEU A 8 -5.11 -0.75 -4.77
CA LEU A 8 -4.11 -1.52 -4.03
C LEU A 8 -4.00 -1.11 -2.56
N HIS A 9 -3.95 0.20 -2.28
CA HIS A 9 -3.85 0.69 -0.91
C HIS A 9 -4.57 2.02 -0.68
N ARG A 10 -4.84 2.28 0.60
CA ARG A 10 -5.37 3.54 1.11
C ARG A 10 -4.47 4.08 2.19
N SER A 11 -4.23 5.38 2.18
CA SER A 11 -3.49 6.00 3.28
C SER A 11 -4.20 7.23 3.83
N VAL A 12 -4.09 7.38 5.14
CA VAL A 12 -4.57 8.53 5.87
C VAL A 12 -3.42 9.13 6.64
N ARG A 13 -3.33 10.45 6.59
CA ARG A 13 -2.28 11.22 7.24
C ARG A 13 -2.86 12.42 7.96
N ASP A 14 -2.31 12.71 9.14
CA ASP A 14 -2.42 14.01 9.80
C ASP A 14 -1.06 14.72 9.87
N GLU A 15 -0.91 15.69 10.76
CA GLU A 15 0.32 16.48 10.89
C GLU A 15 1.53 15.61 11.27
N ARG A 16 1.33 14.57 12.09
CA ARG A 16 2.40 13.75 12.66
C ARG A 16 2.36 12.30 12.23
N TRP A 17 1.19 11.71 12.10
CA TRP A 17 1.06 10.27 11.87
C TRP A 17 0.52 9.97 10.48
N LYS A 18 1.01 8.89 9.89
CA LYS A 18 0.49 8.31 8.65
C LYS A 18 0.24 6.82 8.84
N LEU A 19 -0.93 6.37 8.38
CA LEU A 19 -1.31 4.96 8.33
C LEU A 19 -1.57 4.59 6.86
N ILE A 20 -1.00 3.48 6.42
CA ILE A 20 -1.26 2.86 5.12
C ILE A 20 -1.93 1.50 5.36
N ARG A 21 -3.03 1.25 4.65
CA ARG A 21 -3.77 -0.02 4.66
C ARG A 21 -3.66 -0.67 3.30
N TYR A 22 -3.27 -1.95 3.28
CA TYR A 22 -3.23 -2.82 2.12
C TYR A 22 -4.33 -3.89 2.26
N PRO A 23 -5.55 -3.64 1.75
CA PRO A 23 -6.69 -4.53 1.98
C PRO A 23 -6.43 -5.97 1.56
N ARG A 24 -5.85 -6.15 0.37
CA ARG A 24 -5.60 -7.46 -0.25
C ARG A 24 -4.57 -8.32 0.49
N LEU A 25 -3.73 -7.70 1.34
CA LEU A 25 -2.72 -8.40 2.14
C LEU A 25 -3.07 -8.42 3.64
N ASP A 26 -4.20 -7.82 4.02
CA ASP A 26 -4.56 -7.55 5.42
C ASP A 26 -3.43 -6.91 6.24
N ARG A 27 -2.64 -6.03 5.60
CA ARG A 27 -1.46 -5.42 6.21
C ARG A 27 -1.67 -3.93 6.46
N GLU A 28 -1.06 -3.45 7.54
CA GLU A 28 -0.97 -2.03 7.85
C GLU A 28 0.47 -1.59 8.07
N GLN A 29 0.74 -0.32 7.82
CA GLN A 29 2.00 0.34 8.16
C GLN A 29 1.72 1.67 8.82
N LEU A 30 2.43 1.96 9.93
CA LEU A 30 2.27 3.19 10.71
C LEU A 30 3.60 3.92 10.79
N PHE A 31 3.61 5.22 10.49
CA PHE A 31 4.80 6.06 10.53
C PHE A 31 4.57 7.31 11.37
N ASP A 32 5.55 7.66 12.19
CA ASP A 32 5.65 8.96 12.87
C ASP A 32 6.46 9.91 11.98
N LEU A 33 5.80 10.73 11.19
CA LEU A 33 6.41 11.63 10.22
C LEU A 33 7.27 12.73 10.85
N GLN A 34 7.11 12.99 12.15
CA GLN A 34 7.94 13.98 12.84
C GLN A 34 9.33 13.40 13.18
N SER A 35 9.39 12.14 13.59
CA SER A 35 10.65 11.45 13.92
C SER A 35 11.23 10.67 12.74
N ASP A 36 10.38 10.28 11.79
CA ASP A 36 10.69 9.49 10.59
C ASP A 36 10.04 10.10 9.33
N PRO A 37 10.57 11.24 8.83
CA PRO A 37 10.03 11.91 7.66
C PRO A 37 10.21 11.13 6.35
N LEU A 38 11.05 10.08 6.35
CA LEU A 38 11.31 9.24 5.19
C LEU A 38 10.54 7.90 5.24
N GLU A 39 9.70 7.69 6.26
CA GLU A 39 8.83 6.51 6.38
C GLU A 39 9.60 5.18 6.32
N MET A 40 10.77 5.14 6.99
CA MET A 40 11.68 4.00 6.97
C MET A 40 11.38 2.97 8.07
N ASN A 41 10.68 3.37 9.13
CA ASN A 41 10.45 2.55 10.33
C ASN A 41 8.95 2.31 10.52
N ASP A 42 8.51 1.10 10.16
CA ASP A 42 7.12 0.68 10.35
C ASP A 42 6.83 0.38 11.84
N LEU A 43 5.93 1.17 12.42
CA LEU A 43 5.51 1.10 13.82
C LEU A 43 4.19 0.33 14.02
N SER A 44 3.60 -0.22 12.95
CA SER A 44 2.28 -0.89 13.02
C SER A 44 2.26 -2.12 13.93
N GLY A 45 3.40 -2.81 14.05
CA GLY A 45 3.57 -4.00 14.89
C GLY A 45 3.87 -3.70 16.37
N ASP A 46 4.09 -2.44 16.74
CA ASP A 46 4.40 -2.06 18.13
C ASP A 46 3.12 -1.64 18.88
N PRO A 47 2.70 -2.40 19.92
CA PRO A 47 1.50 -2.11 20.70
C PRO A 47 1.49 -0.72 21.34
N THR A 48 2.67 -0.11 21.58
CA THR A 48 2.82 1.22 22.16
C THR A 48 2.13 2.29 21.30
N PHE A 49 2.11 2.11 19.98
CA PHE A 49 1.54 3.07 19.03
C PHE A 49 0.14 2.69 18.53
N SER A 50 -0.44 1.60 19.05
CA SER A 50 -1.78 1.11 18.66
C SER A 50 -2.85 2.20 18.69
N SER A 51 -2.87 3.04 19.73
CA SER A 51 -3.84 4.14 19.84
C SER A 51 -3.78 5.14 18.68
N HIS A 52 -2.61 5.37 18.09
CA HIS A 52 -2.45 6.23 16.92
C HIS A 52 -2.93 5.53 15.64
N ALA A 53 -2.65 4.23 15.50
CA ALA A 53 -3.19 3.42 14.42
C ALA A 53 -4.72 3.40 14.47
N ASP A 54 -5.33 3.09 15.61
CA ASP A 54 -6.78 3.02 15.79
C ASP A 54 -7.48 4.33 15.45
N ARG A 55 -6.94 5.46 15.93
CA ARG A 55 -7.47 6.79 15.62
C ARG A 55 -7.41 7.10 14.13
N LEU A 56 -6.32 6.73 13.46
CA LEU A 56 -6.17 6.92 12.03
C LEU A 56 -7.07 5.97 11.25
N ARG A 57 -7.24 4.72 11.69
CA ARG A 57 -8.13 3.72 11.09
C ARG A 57 -9.59 4.21 11.09
N ALA A 58 -10.06 4.70 12.24
CA ALA A 58 -11.38 5.33 12.35
C ALA A 58 -11.54 6.52 11.39
N ARG A 59 -10.49 7.35 11.24
CA ARG A 59 -10.51 8.47 10.30
C ARG A 59 -10.47 7.99 8.83
N MET A 60 -9.80 6.89 8.55
CA MET A 60 -9.78 6.26 7.23
C MET A 60 -11.16 5.80 6.82
N GLU A 61 -11.92 5.16 7.73
CA GLU A 61 -13.31 4.74 7.48
C GLU A 61 -14.22 5.93 7.20
N VAL A 62 -14.10 7.01 7.99
CA VAL A 62 -14.86 8.25 7.75
C VAL A 62 -14.58 8.80 6.36
N TYR A 63 -13.31 8.94 5.99
CA TYR A 63 -12.94 9.46 4.67
C TYR A 63 -13.32 8.52 3.53
N HIS A 64 -13.21 7.21 3.73
CA HIS A 64 -13.62 6.21 2.75
C HIS A 64 -15.09 6.38 2.35
N VAL A 65 -15.96 6.61 3.34
CA VAL A 65 -17.39 6.93 3.12
C VAL A 65 -17.57 8.33 2.54
N GLU A 66 -16.87 9.34 3.06
CA GLU A 66 -17.01 10.74 2.62
C GLU A 66 -16.66 10.93 1.13
N PHE A 67 -15.64 10.21 0.66
CA PHE A 67 -15.17 10.28 -0.73
C PHE A 67 -15.83 9.25 -1.65
N ASP A 68 -16.77 8.46 -1.15
CA ASP A 68 -17.45 7.40 -1.91
C ASP A 68 -16.44 6.47 -2.63
N ASP A 69 -15.39 6.06 -1.90
CA ASP A 69 -14.32 5.26 -2.49
C ASP A 69 -14.83 3.85 -2.84
N PRO A 70 -14.79 3.44 -4.12
CA PRO A 70 -15.41 2.19 -4.53
C PRO A 70 -14.60 0.94 -4.13
N HIS A 71 -13.37 1.09 -3.64
CA HIS A 71 -12.50 -0.04 -3.31
C HIS A 71 -12.53 -0.33 -1.81
N PRO A 72 -12.73 -1.59 -1.39
CA PRO A 72 -12.95 -1.93 0.00
C PRO A 72 -11.68 -1.83 0.85
N LEU A 73 -11.82 -1.46 2.13
CA LEU A 73 -10.71 -1.46 3.10
C LEU A 73 -10.35 -2.86 3.63
N TYR A 74 -11.26 -3.81 3.47
CA TYR A 74 -11.17 -5.20 3.93
C TYR A 74 -11.74 -6.12 2.87
N VAL A 75 -11.07 -7.26 2.62
CA VAL A 75 -11.51 -8.26 1.63
C VAL A 75 -11.60 -9.63 2.29
N ASP A 76 -12.47 -10.50 1.78
CA ASP A 76 -12.67 -11.85 2.33
C ASP A 76 -11.56 -12.84 1.94
N SER A 77 -10.87 -12.59 0.82
CA SER A 77 -9.81 -13.43 0.29
C SER A 77 -8.54 -12.61 0.11
N LEU A 78 -7.48 -13.03 0.79
CA LEU A 78 -6.17 -12.38 0.71
C LEU A 78 -5.35 -12.93 -0.44
N ASP A 79 -4.51 -12.07 -1.00
CA ASP A 79 -3.46 -12.48 -1.92
C ASP A 79 -2.28 -13.11 -1.18
N SER A 80 -1.47 -13.85 -1.91
CA SER A 80 -0.15 -14.28 -1.43
C SER A 80 0.80 -13.09 -1.35
N GLU A 81 1.47 -12.91 -0.20
CA GLU A 81 2.60 -11.98 -0.08
C GLU A 81 3.79 -12.39 -0.96
N VAL A 82 3.90 -13.69 -1.26
CA VAL A 82 4.93 -14.20 -2.16
C VAL A 82 4.48 -13.94 -3.59
N PHE A 83 5.22 -13.07 -4.26
CA PHE A 83 5.08 -12.85 -5.70
C PHE A 83 5.84 -13.95 -6.46
N ASP A 84 5.08 -14.82 -7.11
CA ASP A 84 5.63 -15.92 -7.90
C ASP A 84 6.02 -15.45 -9.31
N TYR A 85 7.32 -15.35 -9.54
CA TYR A 85 7.87 -14.96 -10.83
C TYR A 85 7.79 -16.08 -11.90
N SER A 86 7.52 -17.32 -11.52
CA SER A 86 7.61 -18.48 -12.43
C SER A 86 6.56 -18.46 -13.55
N ASN A 87 5.44 -17.79 -13.32
CA ASN A 87 4.30 -17.72 -14.25
C ASN A 87 4.23 -16.39 -15.03
N ILE A 88 5.24 -15.53 -14.91
CA ILE A 88 5.24 -14.23 -15.59
C ILE A 88 5.60 -14.44 -17.06
N VAL A 89 4.61 -14.25 -17.94
CA VAL A 89 4.84 -14.14 -19.38
C VAL A 89 5.35 -12.74 -19.69
N ARG A 90 6.62 -12.63 -20.05
CA ARG A 90 7.23 -11.38 -20.49
C ARG A 90 7.01 -11.21 -21.99
N SER A 91 6.58 -10.03 -22.43
CA SER A 91 6.51 -9.67 -23.84
C SER A 91 7.28 -8.37 -24.08
N PRO A 92 8.06 -8.26 -25.16
CA PRO A 92 8.81 -7.05 -25.44
C PRO A 92 7.86 -5.90 -25.75
N ASP A 93 8.15 -4.73 -25.19
CA ASP A 93 7.41 -3.50 -25.50
C ASP A 93 7.81 -2.96 -26.88
N ARG A 94 6.89 -2.32 -27.60
CA ARG A 94 7.13 -1.76 -28.94
C ARG A 94 8.31 -0.78 -28.97
N TRP A 95 8.56 -0.07 -27.89
CA TRP A 95 9.62 0.93 -27.78
C TRP A 95 10.90 0.40 -27.14
N GLN A 96 10.97 -0.89 -26.81
CA GLN A 96 12.21 -1.48 -26.33
C GLN A 96 13.26 -1.48 -27.45
N PRO A 97 14.47 -0.95 -27.19
CA PRO A 97 15.56 -1.04 -28.15
C PRO A 97 15.85 -2.49 -28.52
N GLN A 98 16.17 -2.73 -29.80
CA GLN A 98 16.41 -4.09 -30.31
C GLN A 98 17.43 -4.88 -29.47
N TRP A 99 18.51 -4.22 -29.03
CA TRP A 99 19.54 -4.86 -28.21
C TRP A 99 19.02 -5.39 -26.87
N VAL A 100 17.99 -4.78 -26.28
CA VAL A 100 17.36 -5.25 -25.03
C VAL A 100 16.55 -6.51 -25.30
N ILE A 101 15.80 -6.52 -26.41
CA ILE A 101 15.01 -7.68 -26.82
C ILE A 101 15.94 -8.87 -27.03
N ASP A 102 16.99 -8.68 -27.82
CA ASP A 102 17.99 -9.71 -28.15
C ASP A 102 18.80 -10.21 -26.94
N THR A 103 18.84 -9.46 -25.83
CA THR A 103 19.59 -9.88 -24.62
C THR A 103 18.72 -10.63 -23.61
N TYR A 104 17.40 -10.36 -23.59
CA TYR A 104 16.55 -10.74 -22.46
C TYR A 104 15.26 -11.49 -22.84
N PHE A 105 14.96 -11.68 -24.13
CA PHE A 105 13.71 -12.28 -24.61
C PHE A 105 13.91 -13.48 -25.57
N ASP A 106 15.05 -14.17 -25.48
CA ASP A 106 15.37 -15.42 -26.21
C ASP A 106 14.48 -16.63 -25.82
#